data_AF-A0A2G8L320-F1
#
_entry.id   AF-A0A2G8L320-F1
#
_cell.length_a   1.000
_cell.length_b   1.000
_cell.length_c   1.000
_cell.angle_alpha   90.00
_cell.angle_beta   90.00
_cell.angle_gamma   90.00
#
_symmetry.space_group_name_H-M   'P 1'
#
loop_
_entity.id
_entity.type
_entity.pdbx_description
1 polymer ?
#
loop_
_entity_poly.entity_id
_entity_poly.type
_entity_poly.pdbx_seq_one_letter_code
_entity_poly.pdbx_strand_id
1 'polypeptide(L)' 'MCMLEHEFNYLELEQIESTKPKQIKLKLLDRKDAFLVTAGSLDEASRIIEFIAESLKRVFPYTPLENDLTQ' A
#
# COMPACT_ATOMS: atom_id res chain seq x y z
N MET A 1 3.52 7.40 -24.61
CA MET A 1 2.52 6.44 -24.07
C MET A 1 3.01 6.00 -22.71
N CYS A 2 2.33 6.35 -21.62
CA CYS A 2 2.60 5.71 -20.32
C CYS A 2 2.02 4.30 -20.40
N MET A 3 2.88 3.28 -20.38
CA MET A 3 2.45 1.90 -20.25
C MET A 3 2.12 1.66 -18.77
N LEU A 4 0.93 1.15 -18.49
CA LEU A 4 0.55 0.75 -17.14
C LEU A 4 1.30 -0.55 -16.83
N GLU A 5 2.38 -0.48 -16.04
CA GLU A 5 3.21 -1.65 -15.73
C GLU A 5 2.53 -2.58 -14.71
N HIS A 6 1.78 -2.00 -13.78
CA HIS A 6 1.15 -2.73 -12.68
C HIS A 6 -0.25 -2.17 -12.35
N GLU A 7 -1.22 -3.07 -12.28
CA GLU A 7 -2.59 -2.81 -11.82
C GLU A 7 -2.94 -3.85 -10.75
N PHE A 8 -3.61 -3.41 -9.69
CA PHE A 8 -4.16 -4.29 -8.65
C PHE A 8 -5.39 -3.63 -8.01
N ASN A 9 -6.27 -4.46 -7.47
CA ASN A 9 -7.41 -4.07 -6.66
C ASN A 9 -7.00 -4.01 -5.18
N TYR A 10 -7.57 -3.07 -4.42
CA TYR A 10 -7.34 -2.96 -2.97
C TYR A 10 -7.66 -4.25 -2.19
N LEU A 11 -8.55 -5.10 -2.70
CA LEU A 11 -8.89 -6.39 -2.12
C LEU A 11 -7.79 -7.45 -2.28
N GLU A 12 -6.93 -7.30 -3.28
CA GLU A 12 -5.80 -8.20 -3.50
C GLU A 12 -4.64 -7.89 -2.56
N LEU A 13 -4.70 -6.75 -1.86
CA LEU A 13 -3.62 -6.27 -1.03
C LEU A 13 -3.61 -6.98 0.33
N GLU A 14 -2.54 -7.75 0.56
CA GLU A 14 -2.30 -8.49 1.79
C GLU A 14 -1.59 -7.61 2.83
N GLN A 15 -0.57 -6.86 2.40
CA GLN A 15 0.28 -6.09 3.30
C GLN A 15 0.83 -4.84 2.62
N ILE A 16 0.88 -3.74 3.37
CA ILE A 16 1.61 -2.51 3.01
C ILE A 16 2.69 -2.30 4.06
N GLU A 17 3.92 -2.09 3.61
CA GLU A 17 5.06 -1.88 4.49
C GLU A 17 5.92 -0.71 3.98
N SER A 18 6.30 0.20 4.88
CA SER A 18 7.26 1.27 4.58
C SER A 18 8.64 0.88 5.08
N THR A 19 9.39 0.11 4.27
CA THR A 19 10.70 -0.44 4.68
C THR A 19 11.84 0.59 4.68
N LYS A 20 11.75 1.64 3.86
CA LYS A 20 12.75 2.72 3.77
C LYS A 20 12.05 4.06 3.53
N PRO A 21 12.70 5.20 3.83
CA PRO A 21 12.15 6.51 3.52
C PRO A 21 11.74 6.57 2.03
N LYS A 22 10.49 6.96 1.77
CA LYS A 22 9.88 7.05 0.42
C LYS A 22 9.61 5.73 -0.30
N GLN A 23 9.94 4.57 0.27
CA GLN A 23 9.67 3.27 -0.36
C GLN A 23 8.50 2.57 0.31
N ILE A 24 7.49 2.26 -0.51
CA ILE A 24 6.31 1.51 -0.12
C ILE A 24 6.39 0.14 -0.78
N LYS A 25 6.36 -0.89 0.04
CA LYS A 25 6.28 -2.28 -0.40
C LYS A 25 4.83 -2.74 -0.29
N LEU A 26 4.28 -3.18 -1.41
CA LEU A 26 2.91 -3.70 -1.53
C LEU A 26 2.99 -5.20 -1.80
N LYS A 27 2.46 -6.02 -0.89
CA LYS A 27 2.34 -7.46 -1.07
C LYS A 27 0.89 -7.79 -1.41
N LEU A 28 0.67 -8.56 -2.47
CA LEU A 28 -0.67 -8.99 -2.87
C LEU A 28 -0.86 -10.48 -2.54
N LEU A 29 -2.07 -10.87 -2.16
CA LEU A 29 -2.45 -12.24 -1.77
C LEU A 29 -2.06 -13.28 -2.83
N ASP A 30 -2.38 -13.00 -4.09
CA ASP A 30 -2.19 -13.94 -5.20
C ASP A 30 -0.85 -13.77 -5.94
N ARG A 31 0.02 -12.86 -5.47
CA ARG A 31 1.34 -12.65 -6.07
C ARG A 31 2.46 -12.93 -5.09
N LYS A 32 3.40 -13.79 -5.52
CA LYS A 32 4.61 -14.08 -4.75
C LYS A 32 5.52 -12.87 -4.62
N ASP A 33 5.53 -12.00 -5.62
CA ASP A 33 6.41 -10.85 -5.66
C ASP A 33 5.71 -9.62 -5.06
N ALA A 34 6.45 -8.90 -4.21
CA ALA A 34 6.00 -7.63 -3.68
C ALA A 34 6.40 -6.49 -4.62
N PHE A 35 5.50 -5.53 -4.82
CA PHE A 35 5.77 -4.32 -5.59
C PHE A 35 6.48 -3.31 -4.72
N LEU A 36 7.54 -2.70 -5.26
CA LEU A 36 8.25 -1.60 -4.63
C LEU A 36 7.93 -0.32 -5.36
N VAL A 37 7.16 0.55 -4.70
CA VAL A 37 6.82 1.89 -5.19
C VAL A 37 7.75 2.88 -4.50
N THR A 38 8.44 3.71 -5.27
CA THR A 38 9.29 4.78 -4.74
C THR A 38 8.60 6.12 -4.98
N ALA A 39 8.21 6.80 -3.90
CA ALA A 39 7.64 8.13 -3.95
C ALA A 39 8.72 9.21 -4.13
N GLY A 40 8.34 10.38 -4.65
CA GLY A 40 9.22 11.54 -4.77
C GLY A 40 9.60 12.16 -3.41
N SER A 41 8.69 12.09 -2.43
CA SER A 41 8.91 12.60 -1.07
C SER A 41 8.39 11.66 0.03
N LEU A 42 8.77 11.95 1.27
CA LEU A 42 8.33 11.20 2.44
C LEU A 42 6.83 11.47 2.70
N ASP A 43 6.42 12.73 2.58
CA ASP A 43 5.01 13.14 2.67
C ASP A 43 4.14 12.47 1.59
N GLU A 44 4.67 12.32 0.38
CA GLU A 44 3.96 11.63 -0.70
C GLU A 44 3.77 10.15 -0.38
N ALA A 45 4.80 9.48 0.15
CA ALA A 45 4.67 8.10 0.58
C ALA A 45 3.61 7.95 1.68
N SER A 46 3.63 8.83 2.69
CA SER A 46 2.61 8.85 3.75
C SER A 46 1.20 9.05 3.20
N ARG A 47 1.01 10.00 2.27
CA ARG A 47 -0.29 10.24 1.62
C ARG A 47 -0.79 9.05 0.83
N ILE A 48 0.09 8.31 0.15
CA ILE A 48 -0.30 7.09 -0.57
C ILE A 48 -0.82 6.03 0.41
N ILE A 49 -0.10 5.80 1.51
CA ILE A 49 -0.50 4.82 2.53
C ILE A 49 -1.83 5.23 3.18
N GLU A 50 -1.97 6.50 3.57
CA GLU A 50 -3.20 7.05 4.13
C GLU A 50 -4.38 6.90 3.17
N PHE A 51 -4.19 7.21 1.89
CA PHE A 51 -5.23 7.10 0.88
C PHE A 51 -5.71 5.65 0.70
N ILE A 52 -4.79 4.68 0.68
CA ILE A 52 -5.16 3.26 0.59
C ILE A 52 -5.89 2.83 1.87
N ALA A 53 -5.40 3.23 3.04
CA ALA A 53 -6.03 2.90 4.32
C ALA A 53 -7.45 3.49 4.45
N GLU A 54 -7.65 4.74 4.04
CA GLU A 54 -8.98 5.35 4.01
C GLU A 54 -9.92 4.65 3.02
N SER A 55 -9.40 4.27 1.85
CA SER A 55 -10.18 3.52 0.85
C SER A 55 -10.63 2.17 1.41
N LEU A 56 -9.72 1.44 2.08
CA LEU A 56 -10.04 0.19 2.76
C LEU A 56 -11.06 0.38 3.89
N LYS A 57 -10.93 1.43 4.71
CA LYS A 57 -11.91 1.76 5.75
C LYS A 57 -13.30 2.06 5.20
N ARG A 58 -13.40 2.69 4.02
CA ARG A 58 -14.70 2.95 3.37
C ARG A 58 -15.36 1.67 2.89
N VAL A 59 -14.58 0.72 2.38
CA VAL A 59 -15.08 -0.59 1.91
C VAL A 59 -15.39 -1.51 3.10
N PHE A 60 -14.55 -1.48 4.14
CA PHE A 60 -14.64 -2.34 5.33
C PHE A 60 -14.71 -1.51 6.63
N PRO A 61 -15.82 -0.82 6.91
CA PRO A 61 -15.94 0.09 8.05
C PRO A 61 -15.82 -0.59 9.42
N TYR A 62 -16.05 -1.91 9.48
CA TYR A 62 -16.03 -2.70 10.71
C TYR A 62 -14.81 -3.63 10.83
N THR A 63 -13.93 -3.66 9.82
CA THR A 63 -12.70 -4.47 9.86
C THR A 63 -11.56 -3.58 10.33
N PRO A 64 -10.95 -3.87 11.51
CA PRO A 64 -9.80 -3.11 11.95
C PRO A 64 -8.62 -3.35 11.01
N LEU A 65 -8.01 -2.26 10.53
CA LEU A 65 -6.70 -2.33 9.87
C LEU A 65 -5.67 -2.51 10.98
N GLU A 66 -5.07 -3.70 11.05
CA GLU A 66 -3.96 -3.96 11.97
C GLU A 66 -2.77 -3.09 11.56
N ASN A 67 -2.42 -2.14 12.42
CA ASN A 67 -1.27 -1.27 12.22
C ASN A 67 -0.16 -1.78 13.15
N ASP A 68 0.62 -2.74 12.67
CA ASP A 68 1.77 -3.25 13.39
C ASP A 68 2.93 -2.25 13.26
N LEU A 69 2.82 -1.14 14.02
CA LEU A 69 3.92 -0.22 14.27
C LEU A 69 4.84 -0.83 15.34
N THR A 70 5.38 -2.03 15.09
CA THR A 70 6.49 -2.53 15.89
C THR A 70 7.73 -1.73 15.50
N GLN A 71 8.11 -0.82 16.40
CA GLN A 71 9.34 -0.02 16.35
C GLN A 71 10.59 -0.90 16.42
#